data_AF-A0A7W0ELR4-F1
#
_entry.id   AF-A0A7W0ELR4-F1
#
_cell.length_a   1.000
_cell.length_b   1.000
_cell.length_c   1.000
_cell.angle_alpha   90.00
_cell.angle_beta   90.00
_cell.angle_gamma   90.00
#
_symmetry.space_group_name_H-M   'P 1'
#
loop_
_entity.id
_entity.type
_entity.pdbx_description
1 polymer ?
#
loop_
_entity_poly.entity_id
_entity_poly.type
_entity_poly.pdbx_seq_one_letter_code
_entity_poly.pdbx_strand_id
1 'polypeptide(L)'
;MKFRSRDEKVRRITDPSGHVALVGHDWRELPEFLHNAALEAGCISSDQAKTFGVNAARGPARFDENITLEMVKNAMKEMLSSNDDANFTTSGMPSKAVLNKMCGGRVAAELYDQAFAELQQESETVDVPGGTGTVSTSEQ
;
A
#
# COMPACT_ATOMS: atom_id res chain seq x y z
N MET A 1 -2.00 -15.89 -29.98
CA MET A 1 -2.48 -15.38 -28.67
C MET A 1 -2.09 -13.91 -28.55
N LYS A 2 -2.97 -13.05 -28.02
CA LYS A 2 -2.70 -11.60 -27.92
C LYS A 2 -2.10 -11.23 -26.58
N PHE A 3 -1.16 -10.30 -26.59
CA PHE A 3 -0.46 -9.78 -25.42
C PHE A 3 -0.50 -8.26 -25.40
N ARG A 4 -0.53 -7.68 -24.21
CA ARG A 4 -0.32 -6.24 -24.00
C ARG A 4 0.56 -6.00 -22.77
N SER A 5 1.18 -4.83 -22.71
CA SER A 5 1.92 -4.40 -21.53
C SER A 5 0.96 -3.97 -20.42
N ARG A 6 1.29 -4.37 -19.18
CA ARG A 6 0.48 -4.04 -18.00
C ARG A 6 0.56 -2.56 -17.59
N ASP A 7 1.73 -1.95 -17.81
CA ASP A 7 2.10 -0.62 -17.27
C ASP A 7 2.00 0.49 -18.34
N GLU A 8 1.31 0.25 -19.45
CA GLU A 8 1.17 1.17 -20.61
C GLU A 8 2.49 1.52 -21.32
N LYS A 9 3.64 1.16 -20.76
CA LYS A 9 4.98 1.32 -21.35
C LYS A 9 5.25 0.24 -22.41
N VAL A 10 5.95 0.64 -23.47
CA VAL A 10 6.43 -0.28 -24.50
C VAL A 10 7.55 -1.15 -23.94
N ARG A 11 7.33 -2.47 -23.93
CA ARG A 11 8.32 -3.45 -23.50
C ARG A 11 8.95 -4.11 -24.70
N ARG A 12 10.27 -4.21 -24.67
CA ARG A 12 11.05 -4.97 -25.64
C ARG A 12 11.21 -6.39 -25.12
N ILE A 13 10.64 -7.32 -25.86
CA ILE A 13 10.66 -8.75 -25.58
C ILE A 13 11.73 -9.35 -26.49
N THR A 14 12.63 -10.14 -25.93
CA THR A 14 13.67 -10.83 -26.69
C THR A 14 13.66 -12.31 -26.32
N ASP A 15 13.59 -13.17 -27.33
CA ASP A 15 13.73 -14.62 -27.17
C ASP A 15 15.22 -15.03 -27.25
N PRO A 16 15.65 -16.10 -26.56
CA PRO A 16 17.01 -16.67 -26.69
C PRO A 16 17.47 -16.96 -28.12
N SER A 17 16.55 -17.16 -29.07
CA SER A 17 16.88 -17.33 -30.49
C SER A 17 17.17 -16.02 -31.22
N GLY A 18 17.13 -14.88 -30.51
CA GLY A 18 17.43 -13.55 -31.03
C GLY A 18 16.23 -12.79 -31.63
N HIS A 19 15.02 -13.35 -31.57
CA HIS A 19 13.82 -12.67 -32.04
C HIS A 19 13.41 -11.56 -31.07
N VAL A 20 13.07 -10.39 -31.61
CA VAL A 20 12.68 -9.22 -30.82
C VAL A 20 11.28 -8.77 -31.21
N ALA A 21 10.43 -8.51 -30.23
CA ALA A 21 9.14 -7.86 -30.43
C ALA A 21 8.93 -6.70 -29.45
N LEU A 22 8.25 -5.66 -29.90
CA LEU A 22 7.81 -4.54 -29.06
C LEU A 22 6.33 -4.70 -28.74
N VAL A 23 5.98 -4.68 -27.46
CA VAL A 23 4.59 -4.75 -26.99
C VAL A 23 4.28 -3.52 -26.15
N GLY A 24 3.33 -2.72 -26.63
CA GLY A 24 2.85 -1.52 -25.95
C GLY A 24 1.54 -1.77 -25.21
N HIS A 25 0.77 -0.70 -25.05
CA HIS A 25 -0.56 -0.74 -24.42
C HIS A 25 -1.60 -1.53 -25.24
N ASP A 26 -1.44 -1.55 -26.57
CA ASP A 26 -2.40 -2.21 -27.46
C ASP A 26 -2.21 -3.73 -27.51
N TRP A 27 -3.30 -4.46 -27.78
CA TRP A 27 -3.31 -5.91 -27.85
C TRP A 27 -2.66 -6.39 -29.15
N ARG A 28 -1.42 -6.84 -29.06
CA ARG A 28 -0.67 -7.36 -30.20
C ARG A 28 -0.66 -8.88 -30.19
N GLU A 29 -0.90 -9.48 -31.35
CA GLU A 29 -0.65 -10.89 -31.54
C GLU A 29 0.85 -11.17 -31.59
N LEU A 30 1.30 -12.10 -30.75
CA LEU A 30 2.67 -12.58 -30.77
C LEU A 30 2.70 -14.05 -31.21
N PRO A 31 3.77 -14.48 -31.88
CA PRO A 31 4.01 -15.89 -32.17
C PRO A 31 4.38 -16.67 -30.90
N GLU A 32 4.09 -17.97 -30.87
CA GLU A 32 4.15 -18.83 -29.68
C GLU A 32 5.52 -18.86 -28.99
N PHE A 33 6.60 -18.80 -29.77
CA PHE A 33 7.96 -18.77 -29.23
C PHE A 33 8.25 -17.49 -28.41
N LEU A 34 7.54 -16.38 -28.66
CA LEU A 34 7.67 -15.15 -27.87
C LEU A 34 6.72 -15.08 -26.68
N HIS A 35 5.83 -16.06 -26.49
CA HIS A 35 4.85 -16.00 -25.40
C HIS A 35 5.50 -16.10 -24.02
N ASN A 36 6.48 -16.99 -23.87
CA ASN A 36 7.19 -17.16 -22.61
C ASN A 36 7.98 -15.90 -22.25
N ALA A 37 8.80 -15.41 -23.20
CA ALA A 37 9.53 -14.16 -23.04
C ALA A 37 8.61 -12.95 -22.77
N ALA A 38 7.41 -12.92 -23.36
CA ALA A 38 6.41 -11.87 -23.11
C ALA A 38 5.92 -11.89 -21.66
N LEU A 39 5.62 -13.08 -21.12
CA LEU A 39 5.19 -13.25 -19.73
C LEU A 39 6.32 -12.88 -18.75
N GLU A 40 7.56 -13.31 -19.03
CA GLU A 40 8.74 -12.95 -18.23
C GLU A 40 9.00 -11.43 -18.24
N ALA A 41 8.77 -10.77 -19.37
CA ALA A 41 8.85 -9.32 -19.48
C ALA A 41 7.72 -8.58 -18.73
N GLY A 42 6.74 -9.30 -18.19
CA GLY A 42 5.60 -8.73 -17.46
C GLY A 42 4.45 -8.27 -18.36
N CYS A 43 4.34 -8.81 -19.57
CA CYS A 43 3.17 -8.63 -20.43
C CYS A 43 2.05 -9.58 -19.97
N ILE A 44 0.81 -9.20 -20.26
CA ILE A 44 -0.39 -9.99 -19.94
C ILE A 44 -1.00 -10.55 -21.22
N SER A 45 -1.41 -11.81 -21.17
CA SER A 45 -2.11 -12.47 -22.27
C SER A 45 -3.62 -12.19 -22.23
N SER A 46 -4.29 -12.28 -23.37
CA SER A 46 -5.74 -12.07 -23.47
C SER A 46 -6.55 -13.08 -22.66
N ASP A 47 -6.01 -14.28 -22.47
CA ASP A 47 -6.60 -15.34 -21.66
C ASP A 47 -6.48 -15.04 -20.17
N GLN A 48 -5.29 -14.63 -19.70
CA GLN A 48 -5.12 -14.13 -18.34
C GLN A 48 -6.02 -12.93 -18.08
N ALA A 49 -6.13 -11.97 -19.00
CA ALA A 49 -7.01 -10.82 -18.81
C ALA A 49 -8.49 -11.19 -18.66
N LYS A 50 -8.95 -12.29 -19.28
CA LYS A 50 -10.32 -12.81 -19.12
C LYS A 50 -10.51 -13.51 -17.77
N THR A 51 -9.56 -14.36 -17.38
CA THR A 51 -9.60 -15.09 -16.10
C THR A 51 -9.46 -14.16 -14.90
N PHE A 52 -8.68 -13.08 -15.02
CA PHE A 52 -8.50 -12.05 -13.98
C PHE A 52 -9.51 -10.89 -14.08
N GLY A 53 -10.57 -11.02 -14.89
CA GLY A 53 -11.73 -10.13 -14.94
C GLY A 53 -11.42 -8.64 -14.78
N VAL A 54 -10.89 -7.98 -15.82
CA VAL A 54 -10.91 -6.50 -16.01
C VAL A 54 -10.74 -5.65 -14.74
N ASN A 55 -9.83 -6.03 -13.83
CA ASN A 55 -9.36 -5.17 -12.74
C ASN A 55 -7.90 -5.46 -12.37
N ALA A 56 -7.13 -6.02 -13.30
CA ALA A 56 -5.69 -6.24 -13.15
C ALA A 56 -4.84 -4.98 -13.41
N ALA A 57 -5.45 -3.78 -13.34
CA ALA A 57 -4.75 -2.50 -13.24
C ALA A 57 -3.96 -2.36 -11.92
N ARG A 58 -4.11 -3.29 -10.98
CA ARG A 58 -3.15 -3.46 -9.90
C ARG A 58 -2.35 -4.72 -10.16
N GLY A 59 -1.03 -4.56 -10.24
CA GLY A 59 -0.03 -5.57 -9.83
C GLY A 59 -0.50 -6.44 -8.66
N PRO A 60 0.25 -7.49 -8.26
CA PRO A 60 0.40 -7.64 -6.82
C PRO A 60 0.72 -6.24 -6.33
N ALA A 61 -0.14 -5.66 -5.49
CA ALA A 61 0.05 -4.30 -5.01
C ALA A 61 1.50 -4.29 -4.53
N ARG A 62 2.39 -3.62 -5.28
CA ARG A 62 3.74 -3.40 -4.82
C ARG A 62 3.46 -2.71 -3.49
N PHE A 63 3.81 -3.37 -2.40
CA PHE A 63 4.06 -2.64 -1.19
C PHE A 63 5.04 -1.58 -1.68
N ASP A 64 4.60 -0.33 -1.73
CA ASP A 64 5.50 0.76 -2.04
C ASP A 64 6.54 0.66 -0.94
N GLU A 65 7.69 0.08 -1.27
CA GLU A 65 8.80 -0.21 -0.35
C GLU A 65 9.40 1.09 0.22
N ASN A 66 8.84 2.23 -0.18
CA ASN A 66 9.12 3.56 0.32
C ASN A 66 8.17 4.03 1.43
N ILE A 67 7.10 3.29 1.76
CA ILE A 67 6.26 3.61 2.93
C ILE A 67 7.00 3.15 4.18
N THR A 68 7.71 4.10 4.80
CA THR A 68 8.39 3.88 6.07
C THR A 68 7.45 4.10 7.24
N LEU A 69 7.80 3.52 8.37
CA LEU A 69 7.11 3.73 9.64
C LEU A 69 7.01 5.22 10.01
N GLU A 70 8.03 6.02 9.72
CA GLU A 70 8.04 7.47 9.95
C GLU A 70 6.96 8.21 9.13
N MET A 71 6.75 7.83 7.87
CA MET A 71 5.69 8.41 7.04
C MET A 71 4.30 8.11 7.61
N VAL A 72 4.09 6.90 8.11
CA VAL A 72 2.83 6.50 8.75
C VAL A 72 2.62 7.28 10.04
N LYS A 73 3.65 7.43 10.88
CA LYS A 73 3.60 8.25 12.10
C LYS A 73 3.30 9.71 11.80
N ASN A 74 3.97 10.29 10.79
CA ASN A 74 3.76 11.68 10.41
C ASN A 74 2.33 11.91 9.88
N ALA A 75 1.82 11.01 9.04
CA ALA A 75 0.44 11.05 8.57
C ALA A 75 -0.57 10.91 9.72
N MET A 76 -0.32 10.02 10.69
CA MET A 76 -1.17 9.90 11.89
C MET A 76 -1.13 11.17 12.75
N LYS A 77 0.05 11.78 12.95
CA LYS A 77 0.19 13.05 13.68
C LYS A 77 -0.56 14.19 12.97
N GLU A 78 -0.49 14.24 11.63
CA GLU A 78 -1.21 15.23 10.84
C GLU A 78 -2.74 15.05 10.91
N MET A 79 -3.23 13.81 10.97
CA MET A 79 -4.66 13.53 11.20
C MET A 79 -5.11 13.98 12.59
N LEU A 80 -4.31 13.69 13.63
CA LEU A 80 -4.56 14.14 15.00
C LEU A 80 -4.52 15.68 15.10
N SER A 81 -3.61 16.33 14.38
CA SER A 81 -3.48 17.79 14.39
C SER A 81 -4.56 18.49 13.56
N SER A 82 -5.05 17.88 12.48
CA SER A 82 -6.11 18.45 11.65
C SER A 82 -7.50 18.36 12.30
N ASN A 83 -7.67 17.48 13.30
CA ASN A 83 -8.90 17.30 14.07
C ASN A 83 -10.17 17.18 13.18
N ASP A 84 -10.02 16.46 12.07
CA ASP A 84 -11.08 16.27 11.08
C ASP A 84 -11.73 14.90 11.31
N ASP A 85 -13.01 14.90 11.71
CA ASP A 85 -13.77 13.68 12.01
C ASP A 85 -13.81 12.67 10.86
N ALA A 86 -13.65 13.09 9.60
CA ALA A 86 -13.64 12.17 8.47
C ALA A 86 -12.36 11.31 8.41
N ASN A 87 -11.32 11.70 9.16
CA ASN A 87 -10.06 10.95 9.26
C ASN A 87 -10.08 9.89 10.37
N PHE A 88 -11.06 9.93 11.27
CA PHE A 88 -11.18 9.00 12.39
C PHE A 88 -12.32 8.02 12.16
N THR A 89 -12.12 6.81 12.68
CA THR A 89 -13.18 5.82 12.81
C THR A 89 -14.05 6.15 14.01
N THR A 90 -15.25 5.58 14.09
CA THR A 90 -16.16 5.72 15.25
C THR A 90 -15.53 5.33 16.59
N SER A 91 -14.45 4.54 16.57
CA SER A 91 -13.67 4.17 17.76
C SER A 91 -12.57 5.18 18.13
N GLY A 92 -12.50 6.33 17.45
CA GLY A 92 -11.45 7.33 17.66
C GLY A 92 -10.08 6.94 17.08
N MET A 93 -10.00 5.83 16.34
CA MET A 93 -8.75 5.38 15.71
C MET A 93 -8.60 5.98 14.31
N PRO A 94 -7.38 6.37 13.89
CA PRO A 94 -7.15 6.91 12.55
C PRO A 94 -7.52 5.88 11.47
N SER A 95 -8.29 6.31 10.47
CA SER A 95 -8.83 5.42 9.45
C SER A 95 -7.73 4.95 8.50
N LYS A 96 -7.52 3.63 8.44
CA LYS A 96 -6.52 3.00 7.57
C LYS A 96 -6.74 3.33 6.08
N ALA A 97 -7.98 3.57 5.67
CA ALA A 97 -8.31 3.99 4.31
C ALA A 97 -7.76 5.38 3.98
N VAL A 98 -7.84 6.31 4.94
CA VAL A 98 -7.32 7.67 4.81
C VAL A 98 -5.80 7.65 4.90
N LEU A 99 -5.22 6.86 5.79
CA LEU A 99 -3.76 6.69 5.90
C LEU A 99 -3.16 6.17 4.59
N ASN A 100 -3.81 5.19 3.96
CA ASN A 100 -3.39 4.70 2.65
C ASN A 100 -3.44 5.79 1.56
N LYS A 101 -4.40 6.72 1.67
CA LYS A 101 -4.53 7.84 0.74
C LYS A 101 -3.44 8.90 0.97
N MET A 102 -3.12 9.19 2.24
CA MET A 102 -2.08 10.15 2.65
C MET A 102 -0.68 9.65 2.34
N CYS A 103 -0.39 8.40 2.64
CA CYS A 103 0.90 7.77 2.37
C CYS A 103 1.08 7.36 0.89
N GLY A 104 0.10 7.63 0.01
CA GLY A 104 0.19 7.33 -1.41
C GLY A 104 0.23 5.84 -1.78
N GLY A 105 -0.03 4.94 -0.84
CA GLY A 105 0.05 3.50 -1.06
C GLY A 105 -0.56 2.66 0.06
N ARG A 106 -0.38 1.34 0.01
CA ARG A 106 -0.96 0.44 1.01
C ARG A 106 -0.03 0.31 2.21
N VAL A 107 -0.44 0.88 3.35
CA VAL A 107 0.21 0.69 4.64
C VAL A 107 0.00 -0.75 5.11
N ALA A 108 1.10 -1.46 5.36
CA ALA A 108 1.07 -2.81 5.93
C ALA A 108 0.40 -2.79 7.30
N ALA A 109 -0.32 -3.86 7.66
CA ALA A 109 -0.96 -3.96 8.96
C ALA A 109 0.06 -3.88 10.12
N GLU A 110 1.23 -4.48 9.93
CA GLU A 110 2.33 -4.45 10.91
C GLU A 110 2.85 -3.03 11.15
N LEU A 111 3.12 -2.26 10.08
CA LEU A 111 3.58 -0.87 10.20
C LEU A 111 2.53 0.05 10.85
N TYR A 112 1.24 -0.19 10.57
CA TYR A 112 0.15 0.55 11.20
C TYR A 112 0.10 0.28 12.70
N ASP A 113 0.14 -0.99 13.10
CA ASP A 113 0.09 -1.41 14.51
C ASP A 113 1.29 -0.87 15.29
N GLN A 114 2.49 -0.98 14.69
CA GLN A 114 3.73 -0.48 15.28
C GLN A 114 3.75 1.05 15.42
N ALA A 115 3.32 1.79 14.39
CA ALA A 115 3.23 3.24 14.45
C ALA A 115 2.20 3.73 15.48
N PHE A 116 1.07 3.02 15.60
CA PHE A 116 0.01 3.35 16.54
C PHE A 116 0.40 3.01 17.99
N ALA A 117 1.07 1.87 18.21
CA ALA A 117 1.63 1.50 19.50
C ALA A 117 2.66 2.51 19.99
N GLU A 118 3.59 2.94 19.13
CA GLU A 118 4.57 3.98 19.50
C GLU A 118 3.93 5.34 19.77
N LEU A 119 2.91 5.73 19.00
CA LEU A 119 2.17 6.97 19.26
C LEU A 119 1.44 6.94 20.60
N GLN A 120 0.80 5.82 20.94
CA GLN A 120 0.17 5.65 22.24
C GLN A 120 1.19 5.68 23.39
N GLN A 121 2.32 5.01 23.21
CA GLN A 121 3.41 4.99 24.19
C GLN A 121 4.06 6.38 24.37
N GLU A 122 4.18 7.16 23.30
CA GLU A 122 4.64 8.56 23.32
C GLU A 122 3.60 9.50 23.96
N SER A 123 2.30 9.24 23.82
CA SER A 123 1.26 9.98 24.54
C SER A 123 1.11 9.56 26.01
N GLU A 124 1.46 8.33 26.37
CA GLU A 124 1.42 7.82 27.76
C GLU A 124 2.63 8.26 28.59
N THR A 125 3.75 8.64 27.95
CA THR A 125 4.94 9.12 28.68
C THR A 125 4.86 10.58 29.16
N VAL A 126 3.74 11.27 28.98
CA VAL A 126 3.44 12.54 29.68
C VAL A 126 2.80 12.21 31.05
N ASP A 127 3.50 11.42 31.86
CA ASP A 127 3.21 11.36 33.30
C ASP A 127 3.81 12.61 33.94
N VAL A 128 2.93 13.58 34.13
CA VAL A 128 3.10 14.79 34.92
C VAL A 128 3.47 14.42 36.38
N PRO A 129 4.68 14.74 36.89
CA PRO A 129 4.94 14.63 38.32
C PRO A 129 4.30 15.85 39.00
N GLY A 130 3.00 15.80 39.31
CA GLY A 130 2.29 17.05 39.61
C GLY A 130 0.92 16.98 40.30
N GLY A 131 0.76 16.17 41.34
CA GLY A 131 0.06 16.60 42.56
C GLY A 131 -1.48 16.59 42.63
N THR A 132 -1.93 16.53 43.90
CA THR A 132 -3.29 16.57 44.46
C THR A 132 -4.05 15.23 44.38
N GLY A 133 -4.43 14.53 45.44
CA GLY A 133 -4.55 14.87 46.87
C GLY A 133 -5.98 14.60 47.32
N THR A 134 -6.24 13.49 48.01
CA THR A 134 -7.40 13.24 48.91
C THR A 134 -7.02 12.07 49.84
N VAL A 135 -6.48 12.33 51.04
CA VAL A 135 -7.16 12.34 52.35
C VAL A 135 -8.42 11.47 52.51
N SER A 136 -8.52 10.83 53.69
CA SER A 136 -9.67 10.14 54.34
C SER A 136 -9.50 8.61 54.36
N THR A 137 -9.02 7.98 55.45
CA THR A 137 -9.62 7.75 56.80
C THR A 137 -10.57 6.55 56.87
N SER A 138 -10.54 5.86 58.02
CA SER A 138 -11.50 4.89 58.56
C SER A 138 -11.27 3.41 58.18
N GLU A 139 -10.79 2.61 59.16
CA GLU A 139 -11.55 1.59 59.95
C GLU A 139 -11.64 0.26 59.18
N GLN A 140 -11.27 -0.91 59.71
CA GLN A 140 -11.30 -1.45 61.08
C GLN A 140 -10.11 -2.37 61.36
#